data_AF-A0A094YLC5-F1
#
_entry.id   AF-A0A094YLC5-F1
#
_cell.length_a   1.000
_cell.length_b   1.000
_cell.length_c   1.000
_cell.angle_alpha   90.00
_cell.angle_beta   90.00
_cell.angle_gamma   90.00
#
_symmetry.space_group_name_H-M   'P 1'
#
loop_
_entity.id
_entity.type
_entity.pdbx_description
1 polymer ?
#
loop_
_entity_poly.entity_id
_entity_poly.type
_entity_poly.pdbx_seq_one_letter_code
_entity_poly.pdbx_strand_id
1 'polypeptide(L)' 'MLIADIPELGTLENGQVAALAGLAPVTRQSGKWQGKSFIRGGRIHVRNALYMPALVAMRHNPDLQSI' A
#
# COMPACT_ATOMS: atom_id res chain seq x y z
N MET A 1 -0.23 -10.43 -12.74
CA MET A 1 0.97 -9.58 -12.93
C MET A 1 1.14 -8.76 -11.65
N LEU A 2 1.74 -9.36 -10.62
CA LEU A 2 2.01 -8.72 -9.33
C LEU A 2 3.31 -9.24 -8.76
N ILE A 3 3.53 -10.56 -8.84
CA ILE A 3 4.83 -11.20 -8.57
C ILE A 3 5.92 -10.68 -9.53
N ALA A 4 5.57 -10.42 -10.80
CA ALA A 4 6.50 -9.82 -11.76
C ALA A 4 6.84 -8.34 -11.43
N ASP A 5 5.89 -7.60 -10.87
CA ASP A 5 6.06 -6.18 -10.54
C ASP A 5 6.61 -5.96 -9.12
N ILE A 6 6.59 -7.01 -8.28
CA ILE A 6 7.15 -7.04 -6.93
C ILE A 6 7.89 -8.36 -6.72
N PRO A 7 9.09 -8.53 -7.31
CA PRO A 7 9.90 -9.73 -7.09
C PRO A 7 10.36 -9.88 -5.64
N GLU A 8 10.35 -8.80 -4.86
CA GLU A 8 10.76 -8.77 -3.46
C GLU A 8 9.66 -9.28 -2.49
N LEU A 9 8.48 -9.62 -3.02
CA LEU A 9 7.34 -10.09 -2.24
C LEU A 9 7.68 -11.39 -1.51
N GLY A 10 7.48 -11.41 -0.19
CA GLY A 10 7.82 -12.54 0.68
C GLY A 10 9.20 -12.46 1.33
N THR A 11 10.07 -11.54 0.89
CA THR A 11 11.35 -11.24 1.55
C THR A 11 11.31 -9.98 2.41
N LEU A 12 10.43 -9.04 2.05
CA LEU A 12 10.28 -7.75 2.73
C LEU A 12 9.14 -7.78 3.76
N GLU A 13 9.27 -6.94 4.78
CA GLU A 13 8.21 -6.75 5.77
C GLU A 13 6.99 -6.04 5.15
N ASN A 14 5.80 -6.28 5.73
CA ASN A 14 4.53 -5.74 5.22
C ASN A 14 4.55 -4.23 4.98
N GLY A 15 5.17 -3.45 5.88
CA GLY A 15 5.30 -2.00 5.73
C GLY A 15 6.18 -1.58 4.54
N GLN A 16 7.27 -2.33 4.29
CA GLN A 16 8.17 -2.08 3.17
C GLN A 16 7.49 -2.44 1.84
N VAL A 17 6.78 -3.56 1.79
CA VAL A 17 5.98 -3.95 0.63
C VAL A 17 4.88 -2.93 0.35
N ALA A 18 4.18 -2.45 1.39
CA ALA A 18 3.17 -1.42 1.25
C ALA A 18 3.75 -0.09 0.75
N ALA A 19 4.97 0.29 1.18
CA ALA A 19 5.66 1.46 0.66
C ALA A 19 6.06 1.28 -0.82
N LEU A 20 6.62 0.12 -1.19
CA LEU A 20 6.98 -0.20 -2.58
C LEU A 20 5.77 -0.25 -3.51
N ALA A 21 4.65 -0.79 -3.05
CA ALA A 21 3.39 -0.81 -3.79
C ALA A 21 2.74 0.59 -3.90
N GLY A 22 3.26 1.60 -3.20
CA GLY A 22 2.65 2.93 -3.17
C GLY A 22 1.33 2.97 -2.41
N LEU A 23 1.22 2.23 -1.31
CA LEU A 23 0.06 2.14 -0.42
C LEU A 23 0.32 2.74 0.96
N ALA A 24 1.58 2.77 1.42
CA ALA A 24 1.93 3.32 2.73
C ALA A 24 2.02 4.86 2.71
N PRO A 25 1.36 5.56 3.65
CA PRO A 25 1.50 7.00 3.80
C PRO A 25 2.85 7.36 4.44
N VAL A 26 3.50 8.40 3.91
CA VAL A 26 4.76 8.93 4.45
C VAL A 26 4.45 10.11 5.35
N THR A 27 4.94 10.08 6.59
CA THR A 27 4.81 11.18 7.55
C THR A 27 5.69 12.35 7.14
N ARG A 28 5.13 13.56 7.14
CA ARG A 28 5.86 14.80 6.85
C ARG A 28 5.96 15.62 8.13
N GLN A 29 6.96 15.34 8.94
CA GLN A 29 7.17 15.97 10.24
C GLN A 29 8.57 16.55 10.35
N SER A 30 8.71 17.72 10.99
CA SER A 30 10.00 18.36 11.29
C SER A 30 9.91 19.09 12.62
N GLY A 31 10.69 18.66 13.61
CA GLY A 31 10.63 19.20 14.97
C GLY A 31 9.21 19.16 15.54
N LYS A 32 8.66 20.34 15.89
CA LYS A 32 7.29 20.48 16.41
C LYS A 32 6.21 20.53 15.33
N TRP A 33 6.59 20.64 14.05
CA TRP A 33 5.64 20.76 12.96
C TRP A 33 5.21 19.37 12.46
N GLN A 34 3.90 19.12 12.47
CA GLN A 34 3.29 17.90 11.96
C GLN A 34 2.39 18.22 10.76
N GLY A 35 2.83 17.83 9.57
CA GLY A 35 2.04 17.92 8.34
C GLY A 35 1.15 16.68 8.13
N LYS A 36 0.22 16.79 7.18
CA LYS A 36 -0.59 15.64 6.73
C LYS A 36 0.29 14.59 6.06
N SER A 37 0.02 13.32 6.35
CA SER A 37 0.69 12.18 5.71
C SER A 37 0.05 11.89 4.36
N PHE A 38 0.87 11.58 3.35
CA PHE A 38 0.41 11.23 2.01
C PHE A 38 1.23 10.07 1.46
N ILE A 39 0.63 9.28 0.58
CA ILE A 39 1.36 8.30 -0.22
C ILE A 39 2.33 9.07 -1.14
N ARG A 40 3.59 8.66 -1.15
CA ARG A 40 4.62 9.25 -2.02
C ARG A 40 5.49 8.17 -2.63
N GLY A 41 5.68 8.22 -3.94
CA GLY A 41 6.48 7.23 -4.68
C GLY A 41 5.75 5.89 -4.85
N GLY A 42 6.52 4.81 -4.92
CA GLY A 42 6.04 3.45 -5.15
C GLY A 42 5.78 3.11 -6.63
N ARG A 43 5.41 1.86 -6.89
CA ARG A 43 5.14 1.31 -8.22
C ARG A 43 3.66 1.52 -8.57
N ILE A 44 3.35 2.60 -9.28
CA ILE A 44 1.97 3.02 -9.59
C ILE A 44 1.13 1.94 -10.28
N HIS A 45 1.75 1.11 -11.13
CA HIS A 45 1.08 0.01 -11.81
C HIS A 45 0.55 -1.04 -10.82
N VAL A 46 1.32 -1.35 -9.78
CA VAL A 46 0.92 -2.27 -8.70
C VAL A 46 -0.29 -1.71 -7.94
N ARG A 47 -0.23 -0.43 -7.57
CA ARG A 47 -1.35 0.23 -6.88
C ARG A 47 -2.64 0.16 -7.71
N ASN A 48 -2.54 0.47 -9.00
CA ASN A 48 -3.69 0.45 -9.90
C ASN A 48 -4.23 -0.97 -10.07
N ALA A 49 -3.35 -1.97 -10.19
CA ALA A 49 -3.73 -3.37 -10.29
C ALA A 49 -4.41 -3.89 -9.01
N LEU A 50 -4.01 -3.39 -7.83
CA LEU A 50 -4.58 -3.76 -6.54
C LEU A 50 -5.89 -3.05 -6.20
N TYR A 51 -6.18 -1.91 -6.82
CA TYR A 51 -7.34 -1.09 -6.46
C TYR A 51 -8.67 -1.83 -6.58
N MET A 52 -8.98 -2.38 -7.76
CA MET A 52 -10.24 -3.09 -7.98
C MET A 52 -10.36 -4.38 -7.15
N PRO A 53 -9.34 -5.26 -7.10
CA PRO A 53 -9.36 -6.41 -6.21
C PRO A 53 -9.57 -6.05 -4.73
N ALA A 54 -8.91 -5.00 -4.23
CA ALA A 54 -9.08 -4.55 -2.85
C ALA A 54 -10.51 -4.05 -2.59
N LEU A 55 -11.10 -3.27 -3.51
CA LEU A 55 -12.50 -2.84 -3.41
C LEU A 55 -13.49 -4.00 -3.37
N VAL A 56 -13.30 -4.99 -4.23
CA VAL A 56 -14.16 -6.20 -4.27
C VAL A 56 -13.99 -7.01 -3.00
N ALA A 57 -12.75 -7.18 -2.53
CA ALA A 57 -12.43 -7.91 -1.32
C ALA A 57 -13.07 -7.24 -0.09
N MET A 58 -12.99 -5.92 0.05
CA MET A 58 -13.69 -5.19 1.13
C MET A 58 -15.21 -5.36 1.10
N ARG A 59 -15.82 -5.57 -0.08
CA ARG A 59 -17.28 -5.72 -0.19
C ARG A 59 -17.78 -7.13 0.05
N HIS A 60 -17.00 -8.14 -0.30
CA HIS A 60 -17.46 -9.54 -0.36
C HIS A 60 -16.69 -10.49 0.55
N ASN A 61 -15.53 -10.10 1.06
CA ASN A 61 -14.78 -10.91 2.02
C ASN A 61 -15.11 -10.47 3.45
N PRO A 62 -15.85 -11.27 4.24
CA PRO A 62 -16.25 -10.92 5.60
C PRO A 62 -15.06 -10.70 6.54
N ASP A 63 -13.92 -11.37 6.30
CA ASP A 63 -12.72 -11.18 7.11
C ASP A 63 -12.15 -9.77 6.95
N LEU A 64 -12.21 -9.23 5.72
CA LEU A 64 -11.70 -7.90 5.39
C LEU A 64 -12.73 -6.78 5.60
N GLN A 65 -14.01 -7.11 5.76
CA GLN A 65 -15.05 -6.13 6.11
C GLN A 65 -14.90 -5.58 7.54
N SER A 66 -14.17 -6.30 8.40
CA SER A 66 -14.02 -5.96 9.82
C SER A 66 -12.75 -5.17 10.17
N ILE A 67 -11.90 -4.86 9.17
CA ILE A 67 -10.65 -4.08 9.31
C ILE A 67 -10.96 -2.59 9.30
#